data_AF-A0A8T4HWA2-F1
#
_entry.id   AF-A0A8T4HWA2-F1
#
_cell.length_a   1.000
_cell.length_b   1.000
_cell.length_c   1.000
_cell.angle_alpha   90.00
_cell.angle_beta   90.00
_cell.angle_gamma   90.00
#
_symmetry.space_group_name_H-M   'P 1'
#
loop_
_entity.id
_entity.type
_entity.pdbx_description
1 polymer ?
#
loop_
_entity_poly.entity_id
_entity_poly.type
_entity_poly.pdbx_seq_one_letter_code
_entity_poly.pdbx_strand_id
1 'polypeptide(L)'
;SGEAWWTVRAVLAHRTAWGEPGHPIAWGQLRAAEPEYPPAATLPSAPAAPRQHDAADDPETADGGDERIRLGPAVFAADSGALLRLGGVPLHGPRLDVWRATTDNDDGASFQPDVRNGPLWRRHGLHRMRHRTDSVELTPEALVVRTRVAPAASALGLRTVYRWTGTVERLRLTVTVEPEGDWAFPLPRLGVRLGLPSAYGHARWFGGGPGEGYPDTTAAARTGLWRSTVDALQTPYVRPQENGARPDVRWAELTRGPGRPGLRVEADGATCWFTARRWTSEQLDAAGHTTDLAPGETVWVNLDHRMHGIGSQSCGPGVLPQYQLAAEPAEFGFSFSEVAPST
;
A
#
# COMPACT_ATOMS: atom_id res chain seq x y z
N SER A 1 -17.55 -17.42 6.42
CA SER A 1 -18.27 -16.61 7.43
C SER A 1 -17.69 -15.19 7.44
N GLY A 2 -18.38 -14.17 7.98
CA GLY A 2 -17.85 -12.80 8.04
C GLY A 2 -17.06 -12.54 9.32
N GLU A 3 -16.02 -11.70 9.28
CA GLU A 3 -15.25 -11.29 10.47
C GLU A 3 -16.09 -10.36 11.36
N ALA A 4 -16.15 -10.65 12.67
CA ALA A 4 -16.93 -9.87 13.64
C ALA A 4 -16.12 -9.52 14.90
N TRP A 5 -16.40 -8.35 15.47
CA TRP A 5 -15.68 -7.78 16.62
C TRP A 5 -16.65 -7.19 17.65
N TRP A 6 -16.46 -7.54 18.93
CA TRP A 6 -17.08 -6.86 20.05
C TRP A 6 -16.23 -5.65 20.44
N THR A 7 -16.87 -4.48 20.56
CA THR A 7 -16.21 -3.27 21.05
C THR A 7 -16.85 -2.85 22.36
N VAL A 8 -16.07 -2.85 23.45
CA VAL A 8 -16.49 -2.35 24.76
C VAL A 8 -15.90 -0.96 24.95
N ARG A 9 -16.71 0.00 25.39
CA ARG A 9 -16.29 1.39 25.62
C ARG A 9 -16.75 1.86 27.00
N ALA A 10 -15.84 2.44 27.76
CA ALA A 10 -16.17 3.23 28.94
C ALA A 10 -16.32 4.69 28.52
N VAL A 11 -17.48 5.28 28.79
CA VAL A 11 -17.83 6.65 28.40
C VAL A 11 -18.29 7.46 29.62
N LEU A 12 -18.17 8.79 29.55
CA LEU A 12 -18.78 9.66 30.55
C LEU A 12 -20.30 9.48 30.59
N ALA A 13 -20.86 9.13 31.74
CA ALA A 13 -22.31 8.99 31.90
C ALA A 13 -23.04 10.35 32.00
N HIS A 14 -22.35 11.36 32.54
CA HIS A 14 -22.86 12.71 32.76
C HIS A 14 -21.80 13.75 32.35
N ARG A 15 -22.23 15.00 32.20
CA ARG A 15 -21.33 16.13 31.92
C ARG A 15 -20.37 16.30 33.08
N THR A 16 -19.10 16.55 32.75
CA THR A 16 -18.05 16.95 33.70
C THR A 16 -17.53 18.34 33.33
N ALA A 17 -16.58 18.88 34.10
CA ALA A 17 -15.97 20.18 33.81
C ALA A 17 -15.19 20.22 32.47
N TRP A 18 -14.84 19.06 31.91
CA TRP A 18 -13.96 18.94 30.75
C TRP A 18 -14.53 18.09 29.60
N GLY A 19 -15.69 17.45 29.79
CA GLY A 19 -16.26 16.54 28.81
C GLY A 19 -17.77 16.38 28.90
N GLU A 20 -18.40 16.14 27.76
CA GLU A 20 -19.83 15.88 27.64
C GLU A 20 -20.16 14.40 27.87
N PRO A 21 -21.42 14.05 28.23
CA PRO A 21 -21.88 12.66 28.25
C PRO A 21 -21.59 11.96 26.92
N GLY A 22 -21.14 10.71 26.98
CA GLY A 22 -20.77 9.91 25.81
C GLY A 22 -19.31 10.06 25.35
N HIS A 23 -18.54 10.99 25.92
CA HIS A 23 -17.10 11.09 25.64
C HIS A 23 -16.37 9.78 26.01
N PRO A 24 -15.63 9.15 25.09
CA PRO A 24 -14.94 7.88 25.36
C PRO A 24 -13.66 8.08 26.17
N ILE A 25 -13.52 7.32 27.26
CA ILE A 25 -12.34 7.35 28.15
C ILE A 25 -11.42 6.16 27.87
N ALA A 26 -12.00 4.98 27.73
CA ALA A 26 -11.28 3.75 27.46
C ALA A 26 -12.11 2.86 26.53
N TRP A 27 -11.43 1.99 25.80
CA TRP A 27 -12.08 1.00 24.96
C TRP A 27 -11.22 -0.26 24.86
N GLY A 28 -11.87 -1.36 24.51
CA GLY A 28 -11.22 -2.61 24.13
C GLY A 28 -11.99 -3.29 23.00
N GLN A 29 -11.28 -4.08 22.19
CA GLN A 29 -11.88 -4.89 21.15
C GLN A 29 -11.53 -6.36 21.36
N LEU A 30 -12.55 -7.20 21.24
CA LEU A 30 -12.43 -8.65 21.31
C LEU A 30 -12.99 -9.21 20.02
N ARG A 31 -12.28 -10.18 19.47
CA ARG A 31 -12.73 -10.87 18.27
C ARG A 31 -13.93 -11.78 18.62
N ALA A 32 -15.03 -11.65 17.89
CA ALA A 32 -16.28 -12.36 18.16
C ALA A 32 -16.29 -13.79 17.60
N ALA A 33 -15.56 -14.00 16.51
CA ALA A 33 -15.35 -15.28 15.85
C ALA A 33 -13.98 -15.24 15.16
N GLU A 34 -13.29 -16.39 15.08
CA GLU A 34 -12.05 -16.47 14.30
C GLU A 34 -12.33 -16.13 12.83
N PRO A 35 -11.52 -15.28 12.18
CA PRO A 35 -11.63 -15.05 10.77
C PRO A 35 -11.30 -16.34 10.05
N GLU A 36 -12.27 -16.86 9.30
CA GLU A 36 -11.93 -17.61 8.10
C GLU A 36 -11.42 -16.56 7.10
N TYR A 37 -10.10 -16.32 7.10
CA TYR A 37 -9.50 -15.83 5.87
C TYR A 37 -9.70 -16.95 4.86
N PRO A 38 -10.52 -16.76 3.81
CA PRO A 38 -10.58 -17.78 2.77
C PRO A 38 -9.13 -17.99 2.31
N PRO A 39 -8.68 -19.25 2.15
CA PRO A 39 -7.39 -19.51 1.52
C PRO A 39 -7.35 -18.68 0.23
N ALA A 40 -6.20 -18.05 -0.05
CA ALA A 40 -6.01 -17.08 -1.14
C ALA A 40 -7.01 -17.32 -2.26
N ALA A 41 -8.05 -16.47 -2.32
CA ALA A 41 -9.36 -16.83 -2.87
C ALA A 41 -9.18 -17.69 -4.13
N THR A 42 -9.54 -18.97 -4.05
CA THR A 42 -9.70 -19.78 -5.26
C THR A 42 -10.75 -19.07 -6.06
N LEU A 43 -10.28 -18.46 -7.15
CA LEU A 43 -11.06 -17.68 -8.07
C LEU A 43 -12.34 -18.49 -8.41
N PRO A 44 -13.53 -18.05 -7.98
CA PRO A 44 -14.76 -18.87 -8.05
C PRO A 44 -15.23 -19.10 -9.49
N SER A 45 -14.69 -18.34 -10.44
CA SER A 45 -14.94 -18.45 -11.87
C SER A 45 -13.74 -19.07 -12.59
N ALA A 46 -13.99 -19.57 -13.81
CA ALA A 46 -12.95 -20.18 -14.63
C ALA A 46 -11.77 -19.21 -14.83
N PRO A 47 -10.52 -19.69 -14.73
CA PRO A 47 -9.35 -18.85 -14.93
C PRO A 47 -9.37 -18.23 -16.33
N ALA A 48 -9.07 -16.95 -16.40
CA ALA A 48 -8.85 -16.26 -17.67
C ALA A 48 -7.43 -16.55 -18.16
N ALA A 49 -7.30 -16.99 -19.41
CA ALA A 49 -6.00 -17.13 -20.05
C ALA A 49 -5.53 -15.75 -20.53
N PRO A 50 -4.27 -15.35 -20.29
CA PRO A 50 -3.75 -14.10 -20.80
C PRO A 50 -3.60 -14.17 -22.33
N ARG A 51 -3.90 -13.06 -23.01
CA ARG A 51 -3.82 -12.98 -24.48
C ARG A 51 -3.23 -11.65 -24.91
N GLN A 52 -2.28 -11.71 -25.84
CA GLN A 52 -1.70 -10.55 -26.49
C GLN A 52 -2.56 -10.17 -27.70
N HIS A 53 -2.80 -8.88 -27.90
CA HIS A 53 -3.52 -8.34 -29.06
C HIS A 53 -2.95 -6.96 -29.43
N ASP A 54 -3.20 -6.55 -30.66
CA ASP A 54 -2.83 -5.23 -31.15
C ASP A 54 -3.70 -4.15 -30.48
N ALA A 55 -3.09 -3.01 -30.11
CA ALA A 55 -3.83 -1.89 -29.51
C ALA A 55 -4.94 -1.32 -30.42
N ALA A 56 -4.85 -1.54 -31.72
CA ALA A 56 -5.84 -1.10 -32.71
C ALA A 56 -7.20 -1.83 -32.57
N ASP A 57 -7.21 -3.00 -31.94
CA ASP A 57 -8.42 -3.82 -31.73
C ASP A 57 -9.16 -3.48 -30.42
N ASP A 58 -8.71 -2.48 -29.67
CA ASP A 58 -9.36 -1.99 -28.44
C ASP A 58 -10.10 -0.67 -28.70
N PRO A 59 -11.44 -0.63 -28.74
CA PRO A 59 -12.20 0.59 -29.09
C PRO A 59 -12.07 1.74 -28.07
N GLU A 60 -11.33 1.55 -26.98
CA GLU A 60 -11.04 2.59 -25.96
C GLU A 60 -9.63 3.21 -26.06
N THR A 61 -8.82 2.93 -27.08
CA THR A 61 -7.47 3.53 -27.24
C THR A 61 -7.51 4.84 -28.04
N ALA A 62 -7.45 5.97 -27.32
CA ALA A 62 -7.14 7.27 -27.90
C ALA A 62 -5.62 7.56 -27.99
N ASP A 63 -4.77 6.59 -27.61
CA ASP A 63 -3.31 6.75 -27.62
C ASP A 63 -2.68 5.58 -28.41
N GLY A 64 -2.00 5.93 -29.50
CA GLY A 64 -1.57 4.98 -30.52
C GLY A 64 -0.52 3.97 -30.07
N GLY A 65 -0.53 2.80 -30.73
CA GLY A 65 0.71 2.18 -31.21
C GLY A 65 1.32 0.99 -30.45
N ASP A 66 0.95 0.67 -29.22
CA ASP A 66 1.67 -0.37 -28.44
C ASP A 66 0.88 -1.67 -28.22
N GLU A 67 1.53 -2.82 -28.40
CA GLU A 67 0.96 -4.14 -28.07
C GLU A 67 0.47 -4.21 -26.62
N ARG A 68 -0.66 -4.90 -26.41
CA ARG A 68 -1.31 -5.04 -25.09
C ARG A 68 -1.49 -6.50 -24.71
N ILE A 69 -1.47 -6.77 -23.40
CA ILE A 69 -1.86 -8.07 -22.83
C ILE A 69 -3.17 -7.89 -22.07
N ARG A 70 -4.15 -8.76 -22.33
CA ARG A 70 -5.41 -8.85 -21.58
C ARG A 70 -5.40 -10.06 -20.68
N LEU A 71 -5.80 -9.89 -19.42
CA LEU A 71 -6.02 -10.97 -18.46
C LEU A 71 -7.24 -10.65 -17.59
N GLY A 72 -8.36 -11.32 -17.86
CA GLY A 72 -9.61 -10.98 -17.20
C GLY A 72 -10.07 -9.55 -17.54
N PRO A 73 -10.48 -8.73 -16.57
CA PRO A 73 -10.85 -7.33 -16.81
C PRO A 73 -9.63 -6.40 -16.98
N ALA A 74 -8.40 -6.93 -16.89
CA ALA A 74 -7.19 -6.13 -16.84
C ALA A 74 -6.48 -5.99 -18.19
N VAL A 75 -5.87 -4.83 -18.40
CA VAL A 75 -5.03 -4.51 -19.57
C VAL A 75 -3.63 -4.11 -19.10
N PHE A 76 -2.62 -4.71 -19.70
CA PHE A 76 -1.21 -4.48 -19.41
C PHE A 76 -0.46 -4.01 -20.65
N ALA A 77 0.61 -3.23 -20.45
CA ALA A 77 1.59 -2.95 -21.49
C ALA A 77 2.42 -4.21 -21.78
N ALA A 78 2.54 -4.62 -23.05
CA ALA A 78 3.22 -5.86 -23.40
C ALA A 78 4.74 -5.80 -23.17
N ASP A 79 5.35 -4.63 -23.34
CA ASP A 79 6.79 -4.39 -23.23
C ASP A 79 7.33 -4.52 -21.78
N SER A 80 6.51 -4.11 -20.82
CA SER A 80 6.91 -3.89 -19.44
C SER A 80 6.11 -4.72 -18.45
N GLY A 81 4.97 -5.28 -18.87
CA GLY A 81 4.02 -5.98 -18.03
C GLY A 81 3.32 -5.07 -17.01
N ALA A 82 3.38 -3.76 -17.20
CA ALA A 82 2.74 -2.79 -16.31
C ALA A 82 1.22 -2.85 -16.47
N LEU A 83 0.48 -2.97 -15.37
CA LEU A 83 -0.97 -2.85 -15.36
C LEU A 83 -1.37 -1.39 -15.64
N LEU A 84 -2.23 -1.21 -16.64
CA LEU A 84 -2.67 0.09 -17.16
C LEU A 84 -4.12 0.38 -16.79
N ARG A 85 -4.95 -0.67 -16.76
CA ARG A 85 -6.38 -0.56 -16.55
C ARG A 85 -6.94 -1.85 -15.94
N LEU A 86 -7.93 -1.70 -15.07
CA LEU A 86 -8.80 -2.77 -14.59
C LEU A 86 -10.25 -2.36 -14.84
N GLY A 87 -10.92 -3.00 -15.80
CA GLY A 87 -12.23 -2.58 -16.29
C GLY A 87 -12.21 -1.13 -16.81
N GLY A 88 -13.03 -0.24 -16.25
CA GLY A 88 -13.04 1.20 -16.49
C GLY A 88 -12.16 2.02 -15.53
N VAL A 89 -11.32 1.38 -14.72
CA VAL A 89 -10.39 2.06 -13.79
C VAL A 89 -9.00 2.13 -14.39
N PRO A 90 -8.52 3.31 -14.87
CA PRO A 90 -7.13 3.49 -15.23
C PRO A 90 -6.25 3.52 -13.97
N LEU A 91 -5.09 2.90 -14.04
CA LEU A 91 -4.10 2.89 -12.98
C LEU A 91 -2.68 2.78 -13.54
N HIS A 92 -1.69 3.09 -12.71
CA HIS A 92 -0.28 2.84 -12.99
C HIS A 92 0.35 2.03 -11.87
N GLY A 93 1.14 1.03 -12.25
CA GLY A 93 1.61 0.01 -11.31
C GLY A 93 0.53 -1.04 -11.05
N PRO A 94 0.64 -1.85 -9.98
CA PRO A 94 1.57 -1.74 -8.86
C PRO A 94 3.04 -2.03 -9.22
N ARG A 95 3.96 -1.37 -8.51
CA ARG A 95 5.40 -1.65 -8.52
C ARG A 95 5.91 -1.75 -7.10
N LEU A 96 6.91 -2.60 -6.85
CA LEU A 96 7.57 -2.73 -5.55
C LEU A 96 8.00 -1.34 -5.04
N ASP A 97 7.68 -1.04 -3.80
CA ASP A 97 8.11 0.18 -3.14
C ASP A 97 8.71 -0.18 -1.77
N VAL A 98 9.91 0.34 -1.54
CA VAL A 98 10.66 0.14 -0.29
C VAL A 98 11.01 1.47 0.37
N TRP A 99 10.50 2.60 -0.14
CA TRP A 99 10.77 3.93 0.40
C TRP A 99 9.57 4.53 1.13
N ARG A 100 9.86 5.13 2.29
CA ARG A 100 8.96 6.04 3.02
C ARG A 100 9.69 7.37 3.23
N ALA A 101 8.95 8.48 3.27
CA ALA A 101 9.54 9.75 3.69
C ALA A 101 10.09 9.64 5.11
N THR A 102 11.30 10.08 5.40
CA THR A 102 11.87 9.83 6.73
C THR A 102 11.14 10.64 7.78
N THR A 103 10.87 10.00 8.92
CA THR A 103 10.41 10.70 10.11
C THR A 103 11.55 11.42 10.82
N ASP A 104 11.23 12.34 11.74
CA ASP A 104 12.23 12.94 12.63
C ASP A 104 13.01 11.87 13.41
N ASN A 105 12.34 10.76 13.75
CA ASN A 105 12.97 9.62 14.42
C ASN A 105 13.89 8.84 13.48
N ASP A 106 13.50 8.61 12.22
CA ASP A 106 14.37 7.97 11.23
C ASP A 106 15.66 8.78 11.02
N ASP A 107 15.54 10.11 10.94
CA ASP A 107 16.70 10.99 10.75
C ASP A 107 17.59 11.04 11.98
N GLY A 108 17.01 10.91 13.17
CA GLY A 108 17.67 10.76 14.46
C GLY A 108 18.53 11.97 14.86
N ALA A 109 18.74 12.13 16.17
CA ALA A 109 19.67 13.16 16.64
C ALA A 109 21.13 12.78 16.37
N SER A 110 21.92 13.70 15.80
CA SER A 110 23.33 13.45 15.49
C SER A 110 24.23 13.23 16.71
N PHE A 111 23.77 13.60 17.90
CA PHE A 111 24.49 13.41 19.16
C PHE A 111 24.22 12.04 19.82
N GLN A 112 23.27 11.27 19.30
CA GLN A 112 22.98 9.93 19.82
C GLN A 112 23.85 8.87 19.14
N PRO A 113 24.23 7.79 19.85
CA PRO A 113 25.11 6.74 19.32
C PRO A 113 24.40 5.76 18.38
N ASP A 114 23.06 5.70 18.43
CA ASP A 114 22.27 4.74 17.66
C ASP A 114 22.32 5.01 16.15
N VAL A 115 22.20 3.95 15.36
CA VAL A 115 22.18 4.03 13.89
C VAL A 115 20.99 4.88 13.45
N ARG A 116 21.24 5.90 12.62
CA ARG A 116 20.20 6.75 12.04
C ARG A 116 19.74 6.18 10.71
N ASN A 117 18.56 5.56 10.72
CA ASN A 117 18.05 4.81 9.59
C ASN A 117 17.79 5.69 8.35
N GLY A 118 17.25 6.90 8.50
CA GLY A 118 16.97 7.80 7.38
C GLY A 118 18.22 8.12 6.53
N PRO A 119 19.32 8.62 7.13
CA PRO A 119 20.60 8.82 6.44
C PRO A 119 21.16 7.53 5.83
N LEU A 120 21.05 6.39 6.54
CA LEU A 120 21.52 5.10 6.05
C LEU A 120 20.76 4.66 4.80
N TRP A 121 19.43 4.72 4.82
CA TRP A 121 18.58 4.40 3.67
C TRP A 121 18.85 5.32 2.47
N ARG A 122 19.09 6.61 2.70
CA ARG A 122 19.48 7.55 1.63
C ARG A 122 20.84 7.21 1.05
N ARG A 123 21.83 6.88 1.89
CA ARG A 123 23.16 6.44 1.46
C ARG A 123 23.09 5.20 0.56
N HIS A 124 22.24 4.24 0.92
CA HIS A 124 22.00 3.03 0.10
C HIS A 124 21.05 3.26 -1.07
N GLY A 125 20.49 4.46 -1.23
CA GLY A 125 19.72 4.85 -2.41
C GLY A 125 18.29 4.33 -2.47
N LEU A 126 17.69 3.95 -1.33
CA LEU A 126 16.32 3.40 -1.31
C LEU A 126 15.26 4.38 -1.83
N HIS A 127 15.48 5.69 -1.68
CA HIS A 127 14.65 6.77 -2.21
C HIS A 127 14.72 6.95 -3.74
N ARG A 128 15.57 6.19 -4.43
CA ARG A 128 15.83 6.34 -5.88
C ARG A 128 15.98 4.99 -6.59
N MET A 129 15.26 3.98 -6.10
CA MET A 129 15.22 2.65 -6.70
C MET A 129 14.73 2.73 -8.15
N ARG A 130 15.38 1.99 -9.04
CA ARG A 130 15.01 1.84 -10.44
C ARG A 130 14.46 0.44 -10.65
N HIS A 131 13.44 0.33 -11.48
CA HIS A 131 12.83 -0.93 -11.87
C HIS A 131 13.30 -1.28 -13.27
N ARG A 132 14.08 -2.35 -13.40
CA ARG A 132 14.41 -2.94 -14.69
C ARG A 132 13.54 -4.16 -14.90
N THR A 133 12.75 -4.19 -15.97
CA THR A 133 12.05 -5.41 -16.40
C THR A 133 13.06 -6.32 -17.11
N ASP A 134 13.20 -7.53 -16.61
CA ASP A 134 14.06 -8.57 -17.17
C ASP A 134 13.28 -9.45 -18.16
N SER A 135 12.01 -9.77 -17.85
CA SER A 135 11.12 -10.51 -18.77
C SER A 135 9.64 -10.23 -18.51
N VAL A 136 8.85 -10.41 -19.57
CA VAL A 136 7.38 -10.46 -19.56
C VAL A 136 6.99 -11.77 -20.25
N GLU A 137 6.43 -12.70 -19.48
CA GLU A 137 6.15 -14.07 -19.92
C GLU A 137 4.66 -14.39 -19.75
N LEU A 138 4.06 -14.98 -20.78
CA LEU A 138 2.70 -15.53 -20.73
C LEU A 138 2.76 -17.04 -20.52
N THR A 139 2.10 -17.52 -19.47
CA THR A 139 1.77 -18.94 -19.30
C THR A 139 0.28 -19.14 -19.58
N PRO A 140 -0.20 -20.38 -19.74
CA PRO A 140 -1.63 -20.60 -20.00
C PRO A 140 -2.57 -20.02 -18.93
N GLU A 141 -2.09 -19.88 -17.68
CA GLU A 141 -2.86 -19.41 -16.53
C GLU A 141 -2.44 -18.05 -15.98
N ALA A 142 -1.30 -17.48 -16.42
CA ALA A 142 -0.71 -16.33 -15.76
C ALA A 142 0.12 -15.42 -16.67
N LEU A 143 0.15 -14.13 -16.33
CA LEU A 143 1.17 -13.19 -16.77
C LEU A 143 2.25 -13.12 -15.69
N VAL A 144 3.51 -13.37 -16.06
CA VAL A 144 4.66 -13.33 -15.14
C VAL A 144 5.62 -12.23 -15.59
N VAL A 145 5.85 -11.26 -14.71
CA VAL A 145 6.79 -10.16 -14.96
C VAL A 145 7.95 -10.29 -13.99
N ARG A 146 9.16 -10.41 -14.52
CA ARG A 146 10.39 -10.50 -13.73
C ARG A 146 11.11 -9.17 -13.79
N THR A 147 11.50 -8.67 -12.62
CA THR A 147 12.19 -7.40 -12.51
C THR A 147 13.35 -7.50 -11.55
N ARG A 148 14.31 -6.59 -11.72
CA ARG A 148 15.31 -6.27 -10.71
C ARG A 148 15.11 -4.83 -10.27
N VAL A 149 14.87 -4.62 -8.99
CA VAL A 149 14.65 -3.31 -8.38
C VAL A 149 15.87 -2.93 -7.56
N ALA A 150 16.59 -1.89 -7.97
CA ALA A 150 17.87 -1.53 -7.36
C ALA A 150 18.19 -0.03 -7.49
N PRO A 151 18.99 0.55 -6.59
CA PRO A 151 19.56 1.87 -6.81
C PRO A 151 20.61 1.82 -7.92
N ALA A 152 20.83 2.96 -8.59
CA ALA A 152 21.92 3.07 -9.57
C ALA A 152 23.29 2.81 -8.91
N ALA A 153 24.17 2.10 -9.61
CA ALA A 153 25.54 1.78 -9.19
C ALA A 153 25.65 1.07 -7.82
N SER A 154 24.68 0.22 -7.48
CA SER A 154 24.68 -0.59 -6.26
C SER A 154 24.71 -2.08 -6.55
N ALA A 155 25.45 -2.84 -5.75
CA ALA A 155 25.37 -4.30 -5.73
C ALA A 155 24.07 -4.79 -5.08
N LEU A 156 23.44 -3.96 -4.24
CA LEU A 156 22.16 -4.26 -3.63
C LEU A 156 21.05 -4.28 -4.69
N GLY A 157 20.16 -5.26 -4.58
CA GLY A 157 18.99 -5.36 -5.44
C GLY A 157 17.90 -6.20 -4.79
N LEU A 158 16.71 -6.07 -5.32
CA LEU A 158 15.56 -6.90 -4.98
C LEU A 158 15.10 -7.52 -6.30
N ARG A 159 15.33 -8.83 -6.48
CA ARG A 159 14.68 -9.55 -7.58
C ARG A 159 13.22 -9.68 -7.23
N THR A 160 12.36 -9.27 -8.13
CA THR A 160 10.92 -9.24 -7.88
C THR A 160 10.17 -9.88 -9.02
N VAL A 161 9.31 -10.83 -8.67
CA VAL A 161 8.43 -11.52 -9.60
C VAL A 161 7.00 -11.08 -9.31
N TYR A 162 6.35 -10.50 -10.30
CA TYR A 162 4.92 -10.23 -10.27
C TYR A 162 4.22 -11.34 -11.06
N ARG A 163 3.48 -12.19 -10.36
CA ARG A 163 2.64 -13.21 -10.98
C ARG A 163 1.19 -12.75 -10.93
N TRP A 164 0.62 -12.51 -12.09
CA TRP A 164 -0.77 -12.13 -12.28
C TRP A 164 -1.59 -13.33 -12.72
N THR A 165 -2.67 -13.62 -12.00
CA THR A 165 -3.71 -14.55 -12.43
C THR A 165 -5.05 -13.83 -12.42
N GLY A 166 -6.02 -14.30 -13.20
CA GLY A 166 -7.27 -13.59 -13.34
C GLY A 166 -8.47 -14.49 -13.59
N THR A 167 -9.64 -13.91 -13.37
CA THR A 167 -10.95 -14.38 -13.84
C THR A 167 -11.59 -13.30 -14.67
N VAL A 168 -12.83 -13.52 -15.11
CA VAL A 168 -13.66 -12.49 -15.74
C VAL A 168 -13.87 -11.26 -14.84
N GLU A 169 -13.87 -11.40 -13.51
CA GLU A 169 -14.26 -10.32 -12.58
C GLU A 169 -13.10 -9.78 -11.72
N ARG A 170 -12.10 -10.62 -11.43
CA ARG A 170 -11.05 -10.32 -10.46
C ARG A 170 -9.68 -10.61 -11.05
N LEU A 171 -8.73 -9.75 -10.69
CA LEU A 171 -7.31 -9.91 -10.98
C LEU A 171 -6.56 -10.14 -9.66
N ARG A 172 -5.68 -11.14 -9.61
CA ARG A 172 -4.84 -11.45 -8.45
C ARG A 172 -3.38 -11.19 -8.79
N LEU A 173 -2.67 -10.55 -7.86
CA LEU A 173 -1.23 -10.35 -7.89
C LEU A 173 -0.59 -11.16 -6.76
N THR A 174 0.44 -11.93 -7.09
CA THR A 174 1.41 -12.45 -6.12
C THR A 174 2.76 -11.82 -6.42
N VAL A 175 3.39 -11.23 -5.40
CA VAL A 175 4.69 -10.61 -5.46
C VAL A 175 5.66 -11.46 -4.64
N THR A 176 6.69 -11.98 -5.29
CA THR A 176 7.81 -12.66 -4.63
C THR A 176 9.04 -11.77 -4.72
N VAL A 177 9.71 -11.53 -3.59
CA VAL A 177 10.88 -10.65 -3.46
C VAL A 177 12.05 -11.45 -2.91
N GLU A 178 13.19 -11.36 -3.57
CA GLU A 178 14.43 -12.00 -3.17
C GLU A 178 15.55 -10.95 -3.09
N PRO A 179 16.07 -10.65 -1.89
CA PRO A 179 17.19 -9.73 -1.73
C PRO A 179 18.48 -10.24 -2.36
N GLU A 180 19.22 -9.34 -2.99
CA GLU A 180 20.57 -9.55 -3.52
C GLU A 180 21.56 -8.59 -2.85
N GLY A 181 22.74 -9.09 -2.52
CA GLY A 181 23.78 -8.32 -1.83
C GLY A 181 23.62 -8.33 -0.30
N ASP A 182 24.49 -7.58 0.38
CA ASP A 182 24.54 -7.54 1.85
C ASP A 182 23.62 -6.45 2.41
N TRP A 183 22.44 -6.88 2.87
CA TRP A 183 21.45 -6.02 3.51
C TRP A 183 21.63 -5.99 5.04
N ALA A 184 22.76 -5.48 5.50
CA ALA A 184 23.07 -5.31 6.92
C ALA A 184 22.31 -4.13 7.60
N PHE A 185 21.13 -3.76 7.09
CA PHE A 185 20.30 -2.66 7.57
C PHE A 185 18.82 -2.92 7.26
N PRO A 186 17.89 -2.36 8.06
CA PRO A 186 16.47 -2.61 7.87
C PRO A 186 15.91 -1.87 6.64
N LEU A 187 14.83 -2.40 6.05
CA LEU A 187 14.01 -1.69 5.08
C LEU A 187 13.02 -0.74 5.79
N PRO A 188 12.69 0.43 5.20
CA PRO A 188 11.63 1.30 5.71
C PRO A 188 10.23 0.67 5.60
N ARG A 189 10.01 -0.06 4.50
CA ARG A 189 8.77 -0.76 4.17
C ARG A 189 9.05 -1.86 3.15
N LEU A 190 8.12 -2.78 2.99
CA LEU A 190 8.08 -3.74 1.90
C LEU A 190 6.64 -3.87 1.41
N GLY A 191 6.38 -3.38 0.20
CA GLY A 191 5.04 -3.33 -0.37
C GLY A 191 5.04 -3.01 -1.84
N VAL A 192 3.87 -2.65 -2.35
CA VAL A 192 3.72 -2.06 -3.68
C VAL A 192 3.10 -0.69 -3.63
N ARG A 193 3.50 0.15 -4.57
CA ARG A 193 2.88 1.45 -4.86
C ARG A 193 2.19 1.38 -6.22
N LEU A 194 0.96 1.84 -6.26
CA LEU A 194 0.22 2.12 -7.49
C LEU A 194 -0.31 3.55 -7.44
N GLY A 195 -0.87 4.03 -8.53
CA GLY A 195 -1.68 5.22 -8.43
C GLY A 195 -2.81 5.28 -9.43
N LEU A 196 -3.70 6.21 -9.11
CA LEU A 196 -5.00 6.40 -9.72
C LEU A 196 -5.14 7.88 -10.10
N PRO A 197 -5.97 8.22 -11.08
CA PRO A 197 -6.30 9.63 -11.33
C PRO A 197 -6.80 10.34 -10.07
N SER A 198 -6.55 11.65 -9.98
CA SER A 198 -6.92 12.50 -8.85
C SER A 198 -8.42 12.44 -8.50
N ALA A 199 -9.28 12.11 -9.48
CA ALA A 199 -10.70 11.92 -9.26
C ALA A 199 -11.03 10.84 -8.22
N TYR A 200 -10.18 9.83 -8.00
CA TYR A 200 -10.39 8.75 -7.02
C TYR A 200 -10.08 9.18 -5.57
N GLY A 201 -10.65 10.31 -5.16
CA GLY A 201 -10.34 11.01 -3.90
C GLY A 201 -11.04 10.49 -2.65
N HIS A 202 -11.80 9.39 -2.72
CA HIS A 202 -12.55 8.84 -1.58
C HIS A 202 -12.09 7.42 -1.24
N ALA A 203 -11.76 7.20 0.02
CA ALA A 203 -11.32 5.92 0.55
C ALA A 203 -12.35 5.32 1.51
N ARG A 204 -12.58 4.02 1.41
CA ARG A 204 -13.30 3.21 2.39
C ARG A 204 -12.50 1.95 2.65
N TRP A 205 -12.30 1.56 3.91
CA TRP A 205 -11.49 0.40 4.22
C TRP A 205 -12.01 -0.34 5.45
N PHE A 206 -11.75 -1.64 5.49
CA PHE A 206 -11.97 -2.46 6.68
C PHE A 206 -10.62 -2.86 7.26
N GLY A 207 -10.34 -2.36 8.46
CA GLY A 207 -9.05 -2.52 9.15
C GLY A 207 -8.91 -1.55 10.30
N GLY A 208 -7.67 -1.20 10.65
CA GLY A 208 -7.34 -0.25 11.71
C GLY A 208 -7.71 1.20 11.38
N GLY A 209 -8.22 1.92 12.37
CA GLY A 209 -8.53 3.35 12.30
C GLY A 209 -9.10 3.92 13.60
N PRO A 210 -9.55 5.19 13.62
CA PRO A 210 -9.60 6.10 12.48
C PRO A 210 -8.26 6.77 12.15
N GLY A 211 -7.34 6.82 13.11
CA GLY A 211 -6.02 7.44 12.96
C GLY A 211 -5.01 6.57 12.25
N GLU A 212 -3.79 7.10 12.12
CA GLU A 212 -2.65 6.33 11.62
C GLU A 212 -2.09 5.38 12.68
N GLY A 213 -1.31 4.40 12.21
CA GLY A 213 -0.55 3.52 13.07
C GLY A 213 0.60 2.88 12.30
N TYR A 214 1.60 2.45 13.05
CA TYR A 214 2.81 1.75 12.60
C TYR A 214 3.11 0.59 13.57
N PRO A 215 4.00 -0.36 13.26
CA PRO A 215 4.19 -1.59 14.05
C PRO A 215 4.30 -1.40 15.58
N ASP A 216 4.85 -0.28 16.02
CA ASP A 216 5.07 0.10 17.42
C ASP A 216 4.12 1.19 17.95
N THR A 217 3.12 1.61 17.16
CA THR A 217 2.15 2.68 17.51
C THR A 217 0.69 2.31 17.22
N THR A 218 0.37 1.05 16.92
CA THR A 218 -0.98 0.61 16.53
C THR A 218 -1.99 0.52 17.68
N ALA A 219 -1.59 0.67 18.95
CA ALA A 219 -2.46 0.43 20.11
C ALA A 219 -3.75 1.29 20.13
N ALA A 220 -3.73 2.47 19.48
CA ALA A 220 -4.90 3.34 19.35
C ALA A 220 -5.84 2.97 18.18
N ALA A 221 -5.40 2.10 17.27
CA ALA A 221 -6.15 1.71 16.09
C ALA A 221 -7.19 0.64 16.44
N ARG A 222 -8.44 0.90 16.05
CA ARG A 222 -9.56 -0.04 16.18
C ARG A 222 -9.83 -0.71 14.84
N THR A 223 -10.07 -2.01 14.85
CA THR A 223 -10.61 -2.71 13.69
C THR A 223 -12.05 -2.26 13.47
N GLY A 224 -12.37 -1.82 12.26
CA GLY A 224 -13.70 -1.35 11.89
C GLY A 224 -13.80 -1.00 10.41
N LEU A 225 -15.00 -0.58 10.01
CA LEU A 225 -15.25 -0.02 8.69
C LEU A 225 -15.09 1.49 8.76
N TRP A 226 -14.14 2.02 8.01
CA TRP A 226 -13.80 3.43 8.01
C TRP A 226 -13.99 4.04 6.62
N ARG A 227 -14.18 5.36 6.57
CA ARG A 227 -14.27 6.14 5.34
C ARG A 227 -13.61 7.50 5.55
N SER A 228 -12.96 8.01 4.51
CA SER A 228 -12.32 9.33 4.50
C SER A 228 -12.17 9.84 3.07
N THR A 229 -11.86 11.13 2.90
CA THR A 229 -11.23 11.61 1.67
C THR A 229 -9.73 11.33 1.72
N VAL A 230 -9.08 11.19 0.57
CA VAL A 230 -7.61 11.05 0.46
C VAL A 230 -6.91 12.19 1.17
N ASP A 231 -7.45 13.41 1.06
CA ASP A 231 -6.86 14.61 1.66
C ASP A 231 -6.94 14.58 3.20
N ALA A 232 -8.01 14.02 3.77
CA ALA A 232 -8.17 13.86 5.21
C ALA A 232 -7.47 12.61 5.79
N LEU A 233 -6.84 11.78 4.95
CA LEU A 233 -6.01 10.67 5.45
C LEU A 233 -4.63 11.13 5.92
N GLN A 234 -4.21 12.34 5.57
CA GLN A 234 -2.91 12.91 5.94
C GLN A 234 -2.90 13.42 7.38
N THR A 235 -1.77 13.24 8.06
CA THR A 235 -1.47 13.92 9.31
C THR A 235 -0.55 15.11 8.99
N PRO A 236 -0.99 16.37 9.21
CA PRO A 236 -0.24 17.55 8.80
C PRO A 236 0.87 17.90 9.81
N TYR A 237 1.88 17.04 9.93
CA TYR A 237 3.09 17.35 10.70
C TYR A 237 3.74 18.63 10.18
N VAL A 238 4.28 19.46 11.09
CA VAL A 238 4.86 20.78 10.77
C VAL A 238 5.96 20.66 9.71
N ARG A 239 6.90 19.74 9.94
CA ARG A 239 7.78 19.19 8.91
C ARG A 239 7.06 18.00 8.28
N PRO A 240 6.75 18.04 6.98
CA PRO A 240 6.23 16.88 6.28
C PRO A 240 7.15 15.66 6.44
N GLN A 241 6.55 14.51 6.70
CA GLN A 241 7.23 13.22 6.93
C GLN A 241 6.24 12.07 6.73
N GLU A 242 6.70 10.83 6.76
CA GLU A 242 5.82 9.65 6.64
C GLU A 242 4.65 9.72 7.65
N ASN A 243 3.45 9.51 7.12
CA ASN A 243 2.19 9.59 7.86
C ASN A 243 1.07 8.87 7.11
N GLY A 244 -0.04 8.60 7.80
CA GLY A 244 -1.31 8.18 7.20
C GLY A 244 -1.49 6.67 7.02
N ALA A 245 -0.51 5.85 7.41
CA ALA A 245 -0.62 4.40 7.31
C ALA A 245 -1.79 3.86 8.16
N ARG A 246 -2.58 2.95 7.59
CA ARG A 246 -3.68 2.24 8.27
C ARG A 246 -3.25 0.80 8.50
N PRO A 247 -3.21 0.31 9.76
CA PRO A 247 -2.80 -1.05 10.06
C PRO A 247 -3.90 -2.06 9.74
N ASP A 248 -3.50 -3.33 9.62
CA ASP A 248 -4.39 -4.49 9.55
C ASP A 248 -5.54 -4.34 8.55
N VAL A 249 -5.28 -3.80 7.36
CA VAL A 249 -6.30 -3.64 6.34
C VAL A 249 -6.53 -4.97 5.63
N ARG A 250 -7.78 -5.41 5.63
CA ARG A 250 -8.24 -6.59 4.87
C ARG A 250 -8.56 -6.19 3.44
N TRP A 251 -9.21 -5.03 3.29
CA TRP A 251 -9.53 -4.46 2.01
C TRP A 251 -9.67 -2.94 2.07
N ALA A 252 -9.38 -2.28 0.95
CA ALA A 252 -9.59 -0.86 0.73
C ALA A 252 -10.26 -0.61 -0.63
N GLU A 253 -11.11 0.41 -0.69
CA GLU A 253 -11.82 0.89 -1.87
C GLU A 253 -11.43 2.34 -2.12
N LEU A 254 -11.04 2.66 -3.36
CA LEU A 254 -10.75 4.02 -3.82
C LEU A 254 -11.74 4.36 -4.93
N THR A 255 -12.57 5.37 -4.71
CA THR A 255 -13.72 5.70 -5.57
C THR A 255 -13.72 7.16 -5.98
N ARG A 256 -14.43 7.48 -7.07
CA ARG A 256 -14.60 8.86 -7.55
C ARG A 256 -15.54 9.71 -6.68
N GLY A 257 -16.16 9.11 -5.68
CA GLY A 257 -17.22 9.68 -4.86
C GLY A 257 -17.90 8.55 -4.08
N PRO A 258 -18.55 8.85 -2.94
CA PRO A 258 -19.31 7.85 -2.21
C PRO A 258 -20.30 7.11 -3.12
N GLY A 259 -20.23 5.77 -3.13
CA GLY A 259 -21.11 4.92 -3.95
C GLY A 259 -20.81 4.88 -5.45
N ARG A 260 -19.76 5.57 -5.92
CA ARG A 260 -19.35 5.57 -7.34
C ARG A 260 -18.37 4.43 -7.63
N PRO A 261 -18.22 4.05 -8.92
CA PRO A 261 -17.23 3.07 -9.33
C PRO A 261 -15.80 3.45 -8.92
N GLY A 262 -14.99 2.42 -8.72
CA GLY A 262 -13.70 2.53 -8.04
C GLY A 262 -12.84 1.29 -8.19
N LEU A 263 -11.65 1.35 -7.59
CA LEU A 263 -10.79 0.20 -7.38
C LEU A 263 -11.05 -0.37 -6.00
N ARG A 264 -11.28 -1.68 -5.92
CA ARG A 264 -11.22 -2.43 -4.67
C ARG A 264 -9.96 -3.27 -4.65
N VAL A 265 -9.23 -3.23 -3.54
CA VAL A 265 -8.06 -4.06 -3.29
C VAL A 265 -8.25 -4.84 -1.99
N GLU A 266 -7.96 -6.13 -2.01
CA GLU A 266 -8.03 -7.03 -0.86
C GLU A 266 -6.65 -7.66 -0.63
N ALA A 267 -6.25 -7.78 0.63
CA ALA A 267 -5.04 -8.52 1.02
C ALA A 267 -5.34 -10.02 0.97
N ASP A 268 -4.54 -10.79 0.24
CA ASP A 268 -4.78 -12.22 0.07
C ASP A 268 -4.26 -13.03 1.26
N GLY A 269 -5.15 -13.77 1.94
CA GLY A 269 -4.78 -14.70 3.01
C GLY A 269 -4.14 -14.04 4.26
N ALA A 270 -4.17 -12.71 4.35
CA ALA A 270 -3.55 -11.93 5.42
C ALA A 270 -4.16 -10.51 5.49
N THR A 271 -3.49 -9.62 6.23
CA THR A 271 -3.75 -8.17 6.24
C THR A 271 -2.56 -7.41 5.65
N CYS A 272 -2.78 -6.16 5.23
CA CYS A 272 -1.74 -5.26 4.75
C CYS A 272 -1.80 -3.91 5.47
N TRP A 273 -0.80 -3.06 5.21
CA TRP A 273 -0.86 -1.64 5.52
C TRP A 273 -1.38 -0.87 4.30
N PHE A 274 -2.25 0.10 4.54
CA PHE A 274 -2.83 0.92 3.48
C PHE A 274 -2.50 2.39 3.71
N THR A 275 -2.01 3.06 2.66
CA THR A 275 -1.80 4.52 2.67
C THR A 275 -2.26 5.12 1.35
N ALA A 276 -2.89 6.29 1.36
CA ALA A 276 -3.25 7.03 0.14
C ALA A 276 -2.97 8.53 0.30
N ARG A 277 -2.36 9.16 -0.71
CA ARG A 277 -1.94 10.57 -0.71
C ARG A 277 -1.89 11.18 -2.12
N ARG A 278 -1.78 12.51 -2.21
CA ARG A 278 -1.72 13.29 -3.48
C ARG A 278 -0.30 13.52 -4.02
N TRP A 279 0.70 12.97 -3.35
CA TRP A 279 2.12 13.14 -3.62
C TRP A 279 2.86 11.84 -3.35
N THR A 280 4.02 11.64 -3.94
CA THR A 280 4.83 10.44 -3.68
C THR A 280 5.56 10.53 -2.33
N SER A 281 6.11 9.41 -1.85
CA SER A 281 6.99 9.39 -0.68
C SER A 281 8.21 10.30 -0.85
N GLU A 282 8.73 10.41 -2.07
CA GLU A 282 9.88 11.25 -2.42
C GLU A 282 9.52 12.74 -2.38
N GLN A 283 8.33 13.12 -2.87
CA GLN A 283 7.83 14.49 -2.77
C GLN A 283 7.56 14.88 -1.31
N LEU A 284 7.02 13.94 -0.52
CA LEU A 284 6.81 14.14 0.91
C LEU A 284 8.11 14.31 1.68
N ASP A 285 9.14 13.53 1.34
CA ASP A 285 10.48 13.60 1.95
C ASP A 285 11.23 14.91 1.61
N ALA A 286 11.00 15.45 0.41
CA ALA A 286 11.66 16.66 -0.06
C ALA A 286 11.05 17.95 0.50
N ALA A 287 9.82 17.91 1.02
CA ALA A 287 9.11 19.08 1.51
C ALA A 287 9.61 19.52 2.90
N GLY A 288 9.98 20.79 3.04
CA GLY A 288 10.41 21.35 4.34
C GLY A 288 9.23 21.82 5.18
N HIS A 289 8.16 22.26 4.52
CA HIS A 289 6.93 22.76 5.15
C HIS A 289 5.70 22.24 4.42
N THR A 290 4.55 22.26 5.09
CA THR A 290 3.28 21.81 4.50
C THR A 290 2.87 22.61 3.25
N THR A 291 3.31 23.86 3.12
CA THR A 291 3.09 24.71 1.94
C THR A 291 3.88 24.29 0.71
N ASP A 292 4.92 23.46 0.87
CA ASP A 292 5.74 22.96 -0.24
C ASP A 292 5.06 21.78 -0.95
N LEU A 293 4.03 21.18 -0.32
CA LEU A 293 3.27 20.06 -0.87
C LEU A 293 2.18 20.57 -1.82
N ALA A 294 2.45 20.49 -3.12
CA ALA A 294 1.44 20.68 -4.15
C ALA A 294 0.77 19.34 -4.50
N PRO A 295 -0.58 19.24 -4.45
CA PRO A 295 -1.28 18.04 -4.88
C PRO A 295 -1.09 17.79 -6.38
N GLY A 296 -0.73 16.57 -6.75
CA GLY A 296 -0.62 16.16 -8.15
C GLY A 296 -1.93 15.67 -8.76
N GLU A 297 -1.87 15.27 -10.03
CA GLU A 297 -2.99 14.64 -10.76
C GLU A 297 -3.21 13.16 -10.41
N THR A 298 -2.44 12.64 -9.45
CA THR A 298 -2.44 11.24 -9.05
C THR A 298 -2.75 11.09 -7.56
N VAL A 299 -3.63 10.15 -7.23
CA VAL A 299 -3.70 9.54 -5.90
C VAL A 299 -2.72 8.37 -5.88
N TRP A 300 -1.65 8.51 -5.10
CA TRP A 300 -0.68 7.45 -4.84
C TRP A 300 -1.18 6.58 -3.71
N VAL A 301 -1.24 5.27 -3.95
CA VAL A 301 -1.70 4.26 -3.00
C VAL A 301 -0.56 3.30 -2.74
N ASN A 302 -0.25 3.10 -1.46
CA ASN A 302 0.66 2.06 -1.02
C ASN A 302 -0.08 0.95 -0.31
N LEU A 303 0.33 -0.28 -0.61
CA LEU A 303 -0.15 -1.52 -0.03
C LEU A 303 1.07 -2.30 0.47
N ASP A 304 1.30 -2.31 1.78
CA ASP A 304 2.50 -2.92 2.35
C ASP A 304 2.23 -4.26 2.99
N HIS A 305 3.11 -5.21 2.70
CA HIS A 305 3.19 -6.47 3.43
C HIS A 305 3.73 -6.23 4.84
N ARG A 306 4.75 -5.39 4.98
CA ARG A 306 5.39 -5.03 6.25
C ARG A 306 5.91 -3.60 6.22
N MET A 307 6.01 -3.00 7.40
CA MET A 307 6.59 -1.67 7.62
C MET A 307 7.62 -1.74 8.76
N HIS A 308 8.60 -0.85 8.74
CA HIS A 308 9.46 -0.57 9.89
C HIS A 308 8.70 0.22 10.95
N GLY A 309 9.01 0.04 12.24
CA GLY A 309 8.50 0.89 13.32
C GLY A 309 8.90 2.36 13.20
N ILE A 310 8.40 3.20 14.10
CA ILE A 310 8.67 4.64 14.17
C ILE A 310 9.73 4.97 15.24
N GLY A 311 9.71 4.27 16.38
CA GLY A 311 10.61 4.53 17.50
C GLY A 311 10.45 5.93 18.08
N SER A 312 11.52 6.44 18.69
CA SER A 312 11.55 7.77 19.34
C SER A 312 12.90 8.50 19.20
N GLN A 313 13.70 8.13 18.19
CA GLN A 313 15.12 8.51 18.10
C GLN A 313 15.40 9.98 17.75
N SER A 314 14.37 10.79 17.57
CA SER A 314 14.52 12.25 17.61
C SER A 314 15.02 12.71 19.00
N CYS A 315 14.57 12.03 20.07
CA CYS A 315 15.11 12.11 21.42
C CYS A 315 14.69 10.86 22.23
N GLY A 316 15.50 9.80 22.22
CA GLY A 316 15.15 8.53 22.83
C GLY A 316 15.64 7.33 22.03
N PRO A 317 15.20 6.11 22.36
CA PRO A 317 15.61 4.91 21.63
C PRO A 317 15.10 4.90 20.19
N GLY A 318 15.88 4.24 19.33
CA GLY A 318 15.44 3.77 18.01
C GLY A 318 14.30 2.75 18.06
N VAL A 319 13.97 2.21 16.89
CA VAL A 319 12.96 1.16 16.75
C VAL A 319 13.42 -0.11 17.44
N LEU A 320 12.59 -0.65 18.34
CA LEU A 320 12.90 -1.89 19.07
C LEU A 320 13.05 -3.07 18.11
N PRO A 321 13.90 -4.07 18.42
CA PRO A 321 14.23 -5.16 17.49
C PRO A 321 13.02 -5.87 16.87
N GLN A 322 11.95 -6.12 17.64
CA GLN A 322 10.75 -6.81 17.15
C GLN A 322 9.91 -6.00 16.13
N TYR A 323 10.20 -4.70 15.98
CA TYR A 323 9.53 -3.81 15.04
C TYR A 323 10.44 -3.40 13.88
N GLN A 324 11.65 -3.95 13.82
CA GLN A 324 12.55 -3.76 12.68
C GLN A 324 12.13 -4.69 11.53
N LEU A 325 12.40 -4.24 10.31
CA LEU A 325 12.07 -4.96 9.08
C LEU A 325 13.37 -5.30 8.37
N ALA A 326 13.85 -6.53 8.53
CA ALA A 326 15.00 -7.02 7.79
C ALA A 326 14.65 -7.23 6.30
N ALA A 327 15.65 -7.13 5.43
CA ALA A 327 15.49 -7.52 4.02
C ALA A 327 15.66 -9.04 3.90
N GLU A 328 14.54 -9.75 3.87
CA GLU A 328 14.49 -11.22 3.75
C GLU A 328 13.63 -11.63 2.55
N PRO A 329 13.77 -12.87 2.05
CA PRO A 329 12.85 -13.42 1.06
C PRO A 329 11.40 -13.29 1.54
N ALA A 330 10.52 -12.79 0.67
CA ALA A 330 9.13 -12.54 1.03
C ALA A 330 8.18 -12.87 -0.13
N GLU A 331 6.99 -13.34 0.21
CA GLU A 331 5.87 -13.49 -0.72
C GLU A 331 4.60 -12.87 -0.13
N PHE A 332 3.91 -12.06 -0.92
CA PHE A 332 2.64 -11.44 -0.53
C PHE A 332 1.74 -11.21 -1.74
N GLY A 333 0.43 -11.09 -1.52
CA GLY A 333 -0.53 -10.99 -2.61
C GLY A 333 -1.70 -10.05 -2.36
N PHE A 334 -2.26 -9.57 -3.46
CA PHE A 334 -3.40 -8.66 -3.49
C PHE A 334 -4.39 -9.06 -4.59
N SER A 335 -5.66 -9.02 -4.27
CA SER A 335 -6.74 -9.16 -5.25
C SER A 335 -7.33 -7.79 -5.60
N PHE A 336 -7.51 -7.53 -6.88
CA PHE A 336 -8.07 -6.31 -7.45
C PHE A 336 -9.39 -6.61 -8.15
N SER A 337 -10.38 -5.75 -7.94
CA SER A 337 -11.68 -5.79 -8.62
C SER A 337 -12.25 -4.39 -8.76
N GLU A 338 -13.22 -4.22 -9.66
CA GLU A 338 -13.98 -2.99 -9.72
C GLU A 338 -14.98 -2.89 -8.56
N VAL A 339 -15.15 -1.70 -8.01
CA VAL A 339 -16.27 -1.39 -7.13
C VAL A 339 -17.48 -1.13 -8.02
N ALA A 340 -18.51 -1.98 -7.89
CA ALA A 340 -19.79 -1.74 -8.54
C ALA A 340 -20.47 -0.49 -7.92
N PRO A 341 -21.20 0.32 -8.72
CA PRO A 341 -21.98 1.42 -8.19
C PRO A 341 -23.03 0.89 -7.20
N SER A 342 -23.16 1.54 -6.05
CA SER A 342 -24.25 1.25 -5.12
C SER A 342 -25.53 1.91 -5.66
N THR A 343 -26.54 1.10 -5.98
CA THR A 343 -27.89 1.55 -6.36
C THR A 343 -28.57 2.35 -5.28
#